data_AF-A0A183G0S9-F1
#
_entry.id   AF-A0A183G0S9-F1
#
_cell.length_a   1.000
_cell.length_b   1.000
_cell.length_c   1.000
_cell.angle_alpha   90.00
_cell.angle_beta   90.00
_cell.angle_gamma   90.00
#
_symmetry.space_group_name_H-M   'P 1'
#
loop_
_entity.id
_entity.type
_entity.pdbx_description
1 polymer ?
#
loop_
_entity_poly.entity_id
_entity_poly.type
_entity_poly.pdbx_seq_one_letter_code
_entity_poly.pdbx_strand_id
1 'polypeptide(L)'
;MVCDAVRDFAISGSNIPVEEDRFTKFFIDQSEKIRISPPVIYPPFAMEDLDTTLVENLRRLKYNRLLPVQSYAISVILSGISGFRRTDKPLVLILGNTQNLMAQTFDFACKMAGYSPDTKVSRTQVRILDLYMGGTSSHRFQQPFEHEIVVATTGGIKKAISLSKIDLSALQLLILDEADKMVDSRRGFGYDVAEIFSMIPDETRANINVAEFSATFAEGSDEVYLTELDRELFQ
;
A
#
# COMPACT_ATOMS: atom_id res chain seq x y z
N MET A 1 -11.66 6.21 1.31
CA MET A 1 -12.49 6.56 2.50
C MET A 1 -12.24 5.63 3.69
N VAL A 2 -10.99 5.53 4.12
CA VAL A 2 -10.60 4.74 5.30
C VAL A 2 -10.16 5.65 6.46
N CYS A 3 -9.89 6.93 6.21
CA CYS A 3 -9.05 7.73 7.09
C CYS A 3 -9.73 8.58 8.16
N ASP A 4 -10.96 9.06 7.98
CA ASP A 4 -11.59 9.81 9.08
C ASP A 4 -11.80 8.91 10.32
N ALA A 5 -12.05 7.62 10.08
CA ALA A 5 -12.08 6.58 11.12
C ALA A 5 -10.72 6.37 11.81
N VAL A 6 -9.61 6.46 11.06
CA VAL A 6 -8.25 6.23 11.58
C VAL A 6 -7.75 7.45 12.37
N ARG A 7 -8.10 8.65 11.93
CA ARG A 7 -7.66 9.90 12.55
C ARG A 7 -8.26 10.09 13.95
N ASP A 8 -9.55 9.84 14.12
CA ASP A 8 -10.20 9.94 15.43
C ASP A 8 -9.79 8.81 16.39
N PHE A 9 -9.39 7.64 15.88
CA PHE A 9 -8.95 6.51 16.72
C PHE A 9 -7.47 6.56 17.11
N ALA A 10 -6.58 7.05 16.23
CA ALA A 10 -5.15 7.15 16.48
C ALA A 10 -4.78 8.19 17.56
N ILE A 11 -5.67 9.15 17.84
CA ILE A 11 -5.48 10.16 18.88
C ILE A 11 -5.70 9.58 20.28
N SER A 12 -6.40 8.44 20.41
CA SER A 12 -6.58 7.75 21.69
C SER A 12 -5.44 6.77 21.96
N GLY A 13 -4.26 7.30 22.31
CA GLY A 13 -3.10 6.53 22.78
C GLY A 13 -3.33 5.91 24.16
N SER A 14 -4.35 5.06 24.30
CA SER A 14 -4.78 4.46 25.56
C SER A 14 -5.31 3.05 25.32
N ASN A 15 -5.08 2.16 26.28
CA ASN A 15 -5.66 0.81 26.36
C ASN A 15 -7.21 0.83 26.42
N ILE A 16 -7.86 1.35 25.39
CA ILE A 16 -9.30 1.28 25.24
C ILE A 16 -9.57 -0.05 24.53
N PRO A 17 -10.37 -0.95 25.12
CA PRO A 17 -10.81 -2.14 24.42
C PRO A 17 -11.58 -1.65 23.18
N VAL A 18 -10.98 -1.82 22.00
CA VAL A 18 -11.69 -1.63 20.74
C VAL A 18 -12.78 -2.69 20.73
N GLU A 19 -13.98 -2.31 21.18
CA GLU A 19 -15.20 -3.09 21.02
C GLU A 19 -15.50 -3.09 19.52
N GLU A 20 -15.34 -4.26 18.93
CA GLU A 20 -15.55 -4.59 17.51
C GLU A 20 -16.88 -4.04 16.98
N ASP A 21 -17.91 -4.01 17.84
CA ASP A 21 -19.25 -3.48 17.56
C ASP A 21 -19.27 -1.99 17.21
N ARG A 22 -18.45 -1.16 17.85
CA ARG A 22 -18.52 0.30 17.67
C ARG A 22 -17.94 0.74 16.33
N PHE A 23 -16.82 0.13 15.94
CA PHE A 23 -16.22 0.35 14.62
C PHE A 23 -17.00 -0.30 13.50
N THR A 24 -17.50 -1.51 13.71
CA THR A 24 -18.31 -2.21 12.70
C THR A 24 -19.57 -1.39 12.42
N LYS A 25 -20.24 -0.91 13.47
CA LYS A 25 -21.37 0.00 13.33
C LYS A 25 -20.98 1.29 12.59
N PHE A 26 -19.88 1.94 12.98
CA PHE A 26 -19.41 3.13 12.28
C PHE A 26 -19.14 2.86 10.79
N PHE A 27 -18.47 1.75 10.46
CA PHE A 27 -18.17 1.40 9.07
C PHE A 27 -19.44 1.14 8.26
N ILE A 28 -20.41 0.43 8.84
CA ILE A 28 -21.74 0.23 8.24
C ILE A 28 -22.41 1.59 8.01
N ASP A 29 -22.49 2.44 9.04
CA ASP A 29 -23.09 3.78 8.99
C ASP A 29 -22.42 4.68 7.92
N GLN A 30 -21.09 4.57 7.74
CA GLN A 30 -20.38 5.29 6.67
C GLN A 30 -20.62 4.65 5.31
N SER A 31 -20.65 3.32 5.20
CA SER A 31 -20.92 2.62 3.93
C SER A 31 -22.28 2.97 3.35
N GLU A 32 -23.28 3.27 4.20
CA GLU A 32 -24.60 3.76 3.76
C GLU A 32 -24.54 5.15 3.12
N LYS A 33 -23.56 5.97 3.48
CA LYS A 33 -23.31 7.29 2.89
C LYS A 33 -22.43 7.23 1.65
N ILE A 34 -21.79 6.10 1.39
CA ILE A 34 -20.91 5.87 0.24
C ILE A 34 -21.69 5.05 -0.79
N ARG A 35 -21.96 5.62 -1.96
CA ARG A 35 -22.49 4.83 -3.07
C ARG A 35 -21.38 3.97 -3.68
N ILE A 36 -21.16 2.78 -3.12
CA ILE A 36 -20.34 1.74 -3.72
C ILE A 36 -21.21 1.01 -4.75
N SER A 37 -20.79 1.00 -6.02
CA SER A 37 -21.51 0.34 -7.10
C SER A 37 -20.59 -0.64 -7.85
N PRO A 38 -20.87 -1.95 -7.85
CA PRO A 38 -21.92 -2.61 -7.06
C PRO A 38 -21.61 -2.57 -5.55
N PRO A 39 -22.62 -2.60 -4.66
CA PRO A 39 -22.40 -2.62 -3.22
C PRO A 39 -21.85 -3.98 -2.79
N VAL A 40 -20.56 -4.18 -2.94
CA VAL A 40 -19.87 -5.38 -2.48
C VAL A 40 -19.32 -5.10 -1.10
N ILE A 41 -19.98 -5.68 -0.09
CA ILE A 41 -19.48 -5.69 1.28
C ILE A 41 -18.65 -6.96 1.44
N TYR A 42 -17.34 -6.81 1.60
CA TYR A 42 -16.46 -7.92 1.89
C TYR A 42 -16.48 -8.24 3.39
N PRO A 43 -16.54 -9.52 3.79
CA PRO A 43 -16.49 -9.89 5.20
C PRO A 43 -15.14 -9.47 5.81
N PRO A 44 -15.10 -9.08 7.10
CA PRO A 44 -13.85 -8.72 7.76
C PRO A 44 -12.85 -9.89 7.70
N PHE A 45 -11.60 -9.59 7.33
CA PHE A 45 -10.52 -10.56 7.30
C PHE A 45 -10.00 -10.85 8.71
N ALA A 46 -9.85 -12.11 9.12
CA ALA A 46 -9.30 -12.46 10.42
C ALA A 46 -7.77 -12.56 10.38
N MET A 47 -7.11 -12.35 11.51
CA MET A 47 -5.65 -12.54 11.58
C MET A 47 -5.28 -14.01 11.31
N GLU A 48 -6.15 -14.92 11.71
CA GLU A 48 -6.02 -16.37 11.58
C GLU A 48 -6.10 -16.85 10.12
N ASP A 49 -6.65 -16.03 9.22
CA ASP A 49 -6.71 -16.32 7.78
C ASP A 49 -5.38 -16.05 7.06
N LEU A 50 -4.40 -15.42 7.75
CA LEU A 50 -3.07 -15.16 7.21
C LEU A 50 -2.17 -16.41 7.26
N ASP A 51 -1.12 -16.41 6.43
CA ASP A 51 -0.06 -17.42 6.49
C ASP A 51 0.51 -17.56 7.91
N THR A 52 0.76 -18.79 8.34
CA THR A 52 1.22 -19.09 9.71
C THR A 52 2.51 -18.36 10.08
N THR A 53 3.43 -18.20 9.13
CA THR A 53 4.69 -17.46 9.34
C THR A 53 4.41 -15.98 9.60
N LEU A 54 3.45 -15.40 8.87
CA LEU A 54 3.05 -14.00 9.02
C LEU A 54 2.34 -13.77 10.37
N VAL A 55 1.44 -14.68 10.75
CA VAL A 55 0.79 -14.67 12.07
C VAL A 55 1.83 -14.71 13.20
N GLU A 56 2.84 -15.56 13.10
CA GLU A 56 3.93 -15.63 14.07
C GLU A 56 4.76 -14.34 14.12
N ASN A 57 5.06 -13.74 12.97
CA ASN A 57 5.78 -12.46 12.90
C ASN A 57 4.97 -11.33 13.57
N LEU A 58 3.67 -11.25 13.29
CA LEU A 58 2.75 -10.31 13.93
C LEU A 58 2.72 -10.48 15.46
N ARG A 59 2.62 -11.72 15.95
CA ARG A 59 2.64 -12.01 17.39
C ARG A 59 3.96 -11.60 18.05
N ARG A 60 5.11 -11.76 17.36
CA ARG A 60 6.42 -11.26 17.85
C ARG A 60 6.46 -9.74 17.95
N LEU A 61 5.74 -9.05 17.08
CA LEU A 61 5.53 -7.61 17.11
C LEU A 61 4.43 -7.17 18.08
N LYS A 62 3.86 -8.11 18.86
CA LYS A 62 2.77 -7.92 19.84
C LYS A 62 1.43 -7.52 19.22
N TYR A 63 1.23 -7.81 17.94
CA TYR A 63 -0.08 -7.74 17.30
C TYR A 63 -0.80 -9.06 17.52
N ASN A 64 -1.92 -9.02 18.26
CA ASN A 64 -2.73 -10.20 18.59
C ASN A 64 -4.08 -10.23 17.87
N ARG A 65 -4.43 -9.15 17.17
CA ARG A 65 -5.62 -9.03 16.32
C ARG A 65 -5.39 -7.90 15.31
N LEU A 66 -6.12 -7.95 14.20
CA LEU A 66 -6.19 -6.85 13.24
C LEU A 66 -7.08 -5.72 13.81
N LEU A 67 -6.70 -4.48 13.54
CA LEU A 67 -7.58 -3.33 13.72
C LEU A 67 -8.71 -3.39 12.68
N PRO A 68 -9.90 -2.82 12.94
CA PRO A 68 -11.02 -2.87 12.00
C PRO A 68 -10.65 -2.40 10.60
N VAL A 69 -9.95 -1.26 10.49
CA VAL A 69 -9.42 -0.76 9.21
C VAL A 69 -8.55 -1.80 8.49
N GLN A 70 -7.69 -2.52 9.21
CA GLN A 70 -6.82 -3.53 8.61
C GLN A 70 -7.65 -4.73 8.12
N SER A 71 -8.60 -5.19 8.94
CA SER A 71 -9.47 -6.32 8.61
C SER A 71 -10.30 -6.07 7.34
N TYR A 72 -10.94 -4.91 7.23
CA TYR A 72 -11.71 -4.54 6.04
C TYR A 72 -10.81 -4.25 4.84
N ALA A 73 -9.73 -3.49 5.01
CA ALA A 73 -8.83 -3.14 3.91
C ALA A 73 -8.15 -4.37 3.31
N ILE A 74 -7.70 -5.31 4.13
CA ILE A 74 -7.10 -6.57 3.66
C ILE A 74 -8.13 -7.35 2.84
N SER A 75 -9.38 -7.47 3.32
CA SER A 75 -10.43 -8.19 2.61
C SER A 75 -10.72 -7.58 1.22
N VAL A 76 -10.86 -6.25 1.16
CA VAL A 76 -11.06 -5.51 -0.10
C VAL A 76 -9.87 -5.71 -1.05
N ILE A 77 -8.65 -5.51 -0.57
CA ILE A 77 -7.44 -5.60 -1.41
C ILE A 77 -7.26 -7.02 -1.96
N LEU A 78 -7.42 -8.04 -1.12
CA LEU A 78 -7.25 -9.43 -1.54
C LEU A 78 -8.33 -9.90 -2.51
N SER A 79 -9.53 -9.30 -2.48
CA SER A 79 -10.62 -9.66 -3.40
C SER A 79 -10.31 -9.38 -4.87
N GLY A 80 -9.48 -8.36 -5.14
CA GLY A 80 -9.06 -7.97 -6.48
C GLY A 80 -7.79 -8.67 -6.97
N ILE A 81 -7.11 -9.43 -6.11
CA ILE A 81 -5.80 -10.04 -6.41
C ILE A 81 -5.95 -11.54 -6.63
N SER A 82 -5.72 -11.97 -7.87
CA SER A 82 -5.76 -13.39 -8.25
C SER A 82 -4.44 -14.11 -7.95
N GLY A 83 -4.05 -14.17 -6.67
CA GLY A 83 -2.90 -14.93 -6.18
C GLY A 83 -1.52 -14.47 -6.67
N PHE A 84 -0.55 -14.46 -5.77
CA PHE A 84 0.83 -14.15 -6.11
C PHE A 84 1.60 -15.42 -6.49
N ARG A 85 2.26 -15.40 -7.65
CA ARG A 85 3.27 -16.41 -8.02
C ARG A 85 4.65 -15.85 -7.73
N ARG A 86 5.57 -16.71 -7.29
CA ARG A 86 6.98 -16.31 -7.17
C ARG A 86 7.50 -15.82 -8.51
N THR A 87 8.24 -14.73 -8.44
CA THR A 87 8.83 -14.03 -9.58
C THR A 87 10.06 -13.28 -9.10
N ASP A 88 10.96 -12.96 -10.01
CA ASP A 88 12.04 -12.00 -9.81
C ASP A 88 11.59 -10.54 -10.02
N LYS A 89 10.35 -10.33 -10.46
CA LYS A 89 9.79 -8.98 -10.72
C LYS A 89 8.96 -8.46 -9.55
N PRO A 90 8.85 -7.13 -9.37
CA PRO A 90 7.92 -6.54 -8.41
C PRO A 90 6.48 -6.97 -8.68
N LEU A 91 5.83 -7.44 -7.62
CA LEU A 91 4.40 -7.73 -7.55
C LEU A 91 3.66 -6.59 -6.83
N VAL A 92 4.32 -5.95 -5.86
CA VAL A 92 3.79 -4.85 -5.06
C VAL A 92 4.74 -3.66 -5.11
N LEU A 93 4.22 -2.49 -5.43
CA LEU A 93 4.92 -1.21 -5.34
C LEU A 93 4.20 -0.32 -4.33
N ILE A 94 4.92 0.08 -3.28
CA ILE A 94 4.45 1.03 -2.27
C ILE A 94 5.14 2.36 -2.50
N LEU A 95 4.37 3.39 -2.80
CA LEU A 95 4.85 4.75 -3.04
C LEU A 95 4.49 5.68 -1.90
N GLY A 96 5.45 6.52 -1.54
CA GLY A 96 5.24 7.65 -0.64
C GLY A 96 6.06 8.86 -1.06
N ASN A 97 5.74 10.00 -0.48
CA ASN A 97 6.36 11.29 -0.79
C ASN A 97 7.67 11.55 -0.02
N THR A 98 7.88 10.94 1.14
CA THR A 98 9.02 11.23 2.02
C THR A 98 9.85 10.00 2.33
N GLN A 99 11.16 10.22 2.49
CA GLN A 99 12.11 9.16 2.88
C GLN A 99 11.79 8.60 4.27
N ASN A 100 11.36 9.46 5.20
CA ASN A 100 11.05 9.04 6.57
C ASN A 100 9.81 8.12 6.64
N LEU A 101 8.78 8.41 5.85
CA LEU A 101 7.60 7.54 5.77
C LEU A 101 7.99 6.19 5.17
N MET A 102 8.65 6.20 4.02
CA MET A 102 9.05 4.97 3.34
C MET A 102 10.06 4.13 4.14
N ALA A 103 10.94 4.75 4.93
CA ALA A 103 11.81 4.05 5.85
C ALA A 103 11.03 3.30 6.94
N GLN A 104 9.99 3.91 7.50
CA GLN A 104 9.12 3.25 8.48
C GLN A 104 8.33 2.10 7.84
N THR A 105 7.76 2.34 6.66
CA THR A 105 7.02 1.30 5.90
C THR A 105 7.92 0.13 5.55
N PHE A 106 9.17 0.38 5.14
CA PHE A 106 10.13 -0.67 4.84
C PHE A 106 10.55 -1.46 6.09
N ASP A 107 10.87 -0.80 7.19
CA ASP A 107 11.20 -1.47 8.45
C ASP A 107 10.05 -2.36 8.94
N PHE A 108 8.82 -1.85 8.86
CA PHE A 108 7.63 -2.61 9.21
C PHE A 108 7.43 -3.82 8.29
N ALA A 109 7.54 -3.63 6.96
CA ALA A 109 7.44 -4.71 5.99
C ALA A 109 8.52 -5.79 6.22
N CYS A 110 9.76 -5.39 6.53
CA CYS A 110 10.85 -6.31 6.86
C CYS A 110 10.52 -7.16 8.09
N LYS A 111 10.04 -6.52 9.18
CA LYS A 111 9.63 -7.23 10.40
C LYS A 111 8.49 -8.21 10.15
N MET A 112 7.50 -7.79 9.36
CA MET A 112 6.35 -8.61 8.98
C MET A 112 6.75 -9.82 8.12
N ALA A 113 7.68 -9.65 7.20
CA ALA A 113 8.21 -10.73 6.37
C ALA A 113 9.24 -11.62 7.11
N GLY A 114 9.76 -11.16 8.25
CA GLY A 114 10.96 -11.70 8.87
C GLY A 114 12.16 -11.61 7.93
N TYR A 115 12.27 -10.51 7.17
CA TYR A 115 13.28 -10.25 6.15
C TYR A 115 14.48 -9.48 6.71
N SER A 116 15.68 -9.92 6.37
CA SER A 116 16.95 -9.24 6.67
C SER A 116 17.49 -8.62 5.38
N PRO A 117 17.57 -7.28 5.26
CA PRO A 117 18.06 -6.61 4.06
C PRO A 117 19.52 -6.96 3.71
N ASP A 118 20.37 -7.13 4.72
CA ASP A 118 21.80 -7.42 4.53
C ASP A 118 22.04 -8.81 3.92
N THR A 119 21.26 -9.81 4.36
CA THR A 119 21.41 -11.20 3.91
C THR A 119 20.43 -11.56 2.79
N LYS A 120 19.41 -10.73 2.57
CA LYS A 120 18.26 -10.98 1.68
C LYS A 120 17.48 -12.26 2.00
N VAL A 121 17.53 -12.72 3.23
CA VAL A 121 16.80 -13.90 3.71
C VAL A 121 15.50 -13.46 4.38
N SER A 122 14.39 -14.12 4.05
CA SER A 122 13.10 -13.94 4.75
C SER A 122 12.48 -15.27 5.16
N ARG A 123 11.77 -15.25 6.29
CA ARG A 123 10.95 -16.40 6.75
C ARG A 123 9.80 -16.70 5.80
N THR A 124 9.20 -15.65 5.25
CA THR A 124 8.08 -15.70 4.29
C THR A 124 8.52 -15.93 2.85
N GLN A 125 9.83 -15.99 2.60
CA GLN A 125 10.42 -16.16 1.28
C GLN A 125 10.14 -15.02 0.28
N VAL A 126 9.68 -13.87 0.77
CA VAL A 126 9.48 -12.60 0.05
C VAL A 126 10.73 -11.72 0.16
N ARG A 127 11.19 -11.12 -0.94
CA ARG A 127 12.28 -10.13 -0.92
C ARG A 127 11.70 -8.73 -1.02
N ILE A 128 12.29 -7.82 -0.24
CA ILE A 128 11.82 -6.43 -0.13
C ILE A 128 12.97 -5.51 -0.52
N LEU A 129 12.70 -4.57 -1.41
CA LEU A 129 13.63 -3.55 -1.87
C LEU A 129 13.22 -2.18 -1.34
N ASP A 130 14.18 -1.45 -0.75
CA ASP A 130 14.04 -0.01 -0.55
C ASP A 130 14.51 0.76 -1.79
N LEU A 131 13.76 1.79 -2.20
CA LEU A 131 14.19 2.79 -3.18
C LEU A 131 13.95 4.21 -2.68
N TYR A 132 13.71 4.41 -1.38
CA TYR A 132 13.46 5.74 -0.81
C TYR A 132 14.74 6.50 -0.45
N MET A 133 15.88 5.81 -0.28
CA MET A 133 17.15 6.48 0.04
C MET A 133 17.80 7.04 -1.23
N GLY A 134 18.00 8.36 -1.25
CA GLY A 134 18.78 9.04 -2.28
C GLY A 134 20.26 8.65 -2.18
N GLY A 135 20.67 7.66 -2.96
CA GLY A 135 22.07 7.26 -3.12
C GLY A 135 22.51 7.40 -4.57
N THR A 136 23.58 8.16 -4.81
CA THR A 136 24.28 8.24 -6.09
C THR A 136 25.31 7.12 -6.26
N SER A 137 25.43 6.19 -5.30
CA SER A 137 26.35 5.06 -5.41
C SER A 137 25.94 4.18 -6.59
N SER A 138 26.71 4.32 -7.68
CA SER A 138 26.60 3.55 -8.91
C SER A 138 26.59 2.04 -8.66
N HIS A 139 27.20 1.59 -7.55
CA HIS A 139 27.17 0.20 -7.10
C HIS A 139 25.77 -0.38 -6.90
N ARG A 140 24.80 0.39 -6.38
CA ARG A 140 23.45 -0.11 -6.07
C ARG A 140 22.67 -0.53 -7.33
N PHE A 141 22.95 0.14 -8.45
CA PHE A 141 22.28 -0.08 -9.73
C PHE A 141 23.17 -0.90 -10.70
N GLN A 142 24.16 -1.64 -10.20
CA GLN A 142 24.98 -2.50 -11.07
C GLN A 142 24.17 -3.65 -11.66
N GLN A 143 23.36 -4.30 -10.82
CA GLN A 143 22.53 -5.44 -11.22
C GLN A 143 21.04 -5.04 -11.26
N PRO A 144 20.22 -5.77 -12.04
CA PRO A 144 18.76 -5.68 -11.93
C PRO A 144 18.28 -5.97 -10.51
N PHE A 145 17.16 -5.37 -10.13
CA PHE A 145 16.52 -5.62 -8.84
C PHE A 145 15.55 -6.79 -8.97
N GLU A 146 15.85 -7.87 -8.25
CA GLU A 146 15.02 -9.08 -8.22
C GLU A 146 14.23 -9.18 -6.90
N HIS A 147 13.17 -8.38 -6.74
CA HIS A 147 12.40 -8.29 -5.48
C HIS A 147 10.91 -8.20 -5.75
N GLU A 148 10.11 -8.90 -4.94
CA GLU A 148 8.66 -8.97 -5.08
C GLU A 148 7.95 -7.74 -4.51
N ILE A 149 8.49 -7.13 -3.44
CA ILE A 149 7.94 -5.91 -2.83
C ILE A 149 8.94 -4.77 -2.95
N VAL A 150 8.48 -3.62 -3.42
CA VAL A 150 9.30 -2.42 -3.57
C VAL A 150 8.68 -1.29 -2.75
N VAL A 151 9.45 -0.69 -1.85
CA VAL A 151 9.05 0.46 -1.03
C VAL A 151 9.87 1.67 -1.48
N ALA A 152 9.23 2.66 -2.08
CA ALA A 152 9.93 3.69 -2.84
C ALA A 152 9.35 5.10 -2.64
N THR A 153 10.21 6.11 -2.78
CA THR A 153 9.74 7.44 -3.15
C THR A 153 9.57 7.54 -4.67
N THR A 154 8.77 8.51 -5.14
CA THR A 154 8.55 8.73 -6.58
C THR A 154 9.85 8.88 -7.36
N GLY A 155 10.78 9.71 -6.86
CA GLY A 155 12.09 9.90 -7.49
C GLY A 155 12.95 8.63 -7.51
N GLY A 156 12.85 7.80 -6.48
CA GLY A 156 13.58 6.55 -6.37
C GLY A 156 13.18 5.51 -7.42
N ILE A 157 11.87 5.29 -7.57
CA ILE A 157 11.35 4.36 -8.57
C ILE A 157 11.58 4.88 -10.00
N LYS A 158 11.37 6.17 -10.27
CA LYS A 158 11.66 6.80 -11.57
C LYS A 158 13.12 6.61 -11.99
N LYS A 159 14.04 6.75 -11.04
CA LYS A 159 15.47 6.49 -11.28
C LYS A 159 15.73 5.01 -11.60
N ALA A 160 15.11 4.07 -10.89
CA ALA A 160 15.29 2.64 -11.15
C ALA A 160 14.75 2.22 -12.53
N ILE A 161 13.60 2.76 -12.93
CA ILE A 161 12.99 2.52 -14.25
C ILE A 161 13.86 3.11 -15.36
N SER A 162 14.26 4.39 -15.25
CA SER A 162 15.08 5.06 -16.27
C SER A 162 16.46 4.41 -16.47
N LEU A 163 17.02 3.79 -15.43
CA LEU A 163 18.26 3.00 -15.53
C LEU A 163 18.05 1.56 -16.00
N SER A 164 16.81 1.17 -16.34
CA SER A 164 16.43 -0.20 -16.74
C SER A 164 16.85 -1.24 -15.70
N LYS A 165 16.68 -0.93 -14.41
CA LYS A 165 17.06 -1.82 -13.29
C LYS A 165 15.88 -2.52 -12.65
N ILE A 166 14.67 -2.14 -13.00
CA ILE A 166 13.44 -2.72 -12.48
C ILE A 166 12.46 -2.91 -13.62
N ASP A 167 11.80 -4.07 -13.65
CA ASP A 167 10.80 -4.43 -14.66
C ASP A 167 9.44 -4.57 -13.98
N LEU A 168 8.52 -3.65 -14.25
CA LEU A 168 7.19 -3.61 -13.64
C LEU A 168 6.15 -4.48 -14.36
N SER A 169 6.52 -5.30 -15.34
CA SER A 169 5.57 -6.12 -16.12
C SER A 169 4.80 -7.16 -15.32
N ALA A 170 5.22 -7.47 -14.08
CA ALA A 170 4.50 -8.39 -13.19
C ALA A 170 3.72 -7.68 -12.07
N LEU A 171 3.68 -6.34 -12.06
CA LEU A 171 3.08 -5.58 -10.97
C LEU A 171 1.58 -5.86 -10.88
N GLN A 172 1.09 -6.20 -9.68
CA GLN A 172 -0.33 -6.51 -9.45
C GLN A 172 -0.98 -5.54 -8.47
N LEU A 173 -0.18 -4.88 -7.62
CA LEU A 173 -0.67 -3.96 -6.60
C LEU A 173 0.21 -2.71 -6.53
N LEU A 174 -0.40 -1.55 -6.73
CA LEU A 174 0.16 -0.24 -6.47
C LEU A 174 -0.49 0.34 -5.22
N ILE A 175 0.32 0.67 -4.21
CA ILE A 175 -0.13 1.30 -2.97
C ILE A 175 0.39 2.74 -2.93
N LEU A 176 -0.50 3.71 -2.75
CA LEU A 176 -0.14 5.11 -2.52
C LEU A 176 -0.42 5.47 -1.06
N ASP A 177 0.63 5.80 -0.31
CA ASP A 177 0.54 6.22 1.09
C ASP A 177 0.69 7.74 1.21
N GLU A 178 -0.08 8.34 2.12
CA GLU A 178 -0.32 9.80 2.18
C GLU A 178 -0.76 10.40 0.83
N ALA A 179 -1.73 9.76 0.17
CA ALA A 179 -2.17 10.14 -1.17
C ALA A 179 -2.69 11.58 -1.26
N ASP A 180 -3.26 12.16 -0.20
CA ASP A 180 -3.62 13.60 -0.17
C ASP A 180 -2.43 14.55 -0.40
N LYS A 181 -1.22 14.15 0.01
CA LYS A 181 -0.01 14.93 -0.24
C LYS A 181 0.61 14.63 -1.60
N MET A 182 0.21 13.52 -2.24
CA MET A 182 0.73 13.06 -3.53
C MET A 182 -0.18 13.39 -4.71
N VAL A 183 -1.49 13.38 -4.54
CA VAL A 183 -2.50 13.50 -5.60
C VAL A 183 -3.11 14.92 -5.65
N ASP A 184 -2.72 15.81 -4.74
CA ASP A 184 -3.07 17.22 -4.80
C ASP A 184 -2.51 17.86 -6.08
N SER A 185 -3.41 18.20 -7.02
CA SER A 185 -3.12 18.84 -8.31
C SER A 185 -2.48 20.22 -8.18
N ARG A 186 -2.36 20.78 -6.97
CA ARG A 186 -1.59 22.00 -6.67
C ARG A 186 -0.13 21.71 -6.29
N ARG A 187 0.28 20.45 -6.17
CA ARG A 187 1.62 20.02 -5.77
C ARG A 187 2.22 19.09 -6.84
N GLY A 188 3.52 19.23 -7.10
CA GLY A 188 4.22 18.55 -8.20
C GLY A 188 4.23 17.02 -8.13
N PHE A 189 3.89 16.42 -6.99
CA PHE A 189 3.92 14.96 -6.79
C PHE A 189 2.85 14.20 -7.57
N GLY A 190 1.73 14.83 -7.93
CA GLY A 190 0.67 14.16 -8.72
C GLY A 190 1.16 13.81 -10.12
N TYR A 191 1.97 14.70 -10.71
CA TYR A 191 2.61 14.45 -11.99
C TYR A 191 3.61 13.30 -11.93
N ASP A 192 4.36 13.18 -10.82
CA ASP A 192 5.29 12.06 -10.66
C ASP A 192 4.55 10.72 -10.61
N VAL A 193 3.42 10.65 -9.90
CA VAL A 193 2.61 9.42 -9.82
C VAL A 193 2.01 9.07 -11.18
N ALA A 194 1.42 10.04 -11.89
CA ALA A 194 0.91 9.85 -13.25
C ALA A 194 2.02 9.36 -14.21
N GLU A 195 3.20 9.98 -14.13
CA GLU A 195 4.36 9.58 -14.92
C GLU A 195 4.78 8.14 -14.61
N ILE A 196 4.90 7.77 -13.33
CA ILE A 196 5.22 6.40 -12.93
C ILE A 196 4.16 5.42 -13.44
N PHE A 197 2.88 5.77 -13.33
CA PHE A 197 1.79 4.93 -13.81
C PHE A 197 1.86 4.72 -15.32
N SER A 198 2.22 5.76 -16.09
CA SER A 198 2.44 5.67 -17.54
C SER A 198 3.67 4.85 -17.94
N MET A 199 4.61 4.63 -17.02
CA MET A 199 5.79 3.77 -17.24
C MET A 199 5.50 2.28 -16.99
N ILE A 200 4.34 1.93 -16.41
CA ILE A 200 3.90 0.54 -16.23
C ILE A 200 3.40 0.01 -17.59
N PRO A 201 3.79 -1.20 -18.03
CA PRO A 201 3.31 -1.76 -19.30
C PRO A 201 1.78 -1.80 -19.37
N ASP A 202 1.21 -1.50 -20.54
CA ASP A 202 -0.23 -1.38 -20.74
C ASP A 202 -1.01 -2.62 -20.30
N GLU A 203 -0.53 -3.82 -20.63
CA GLU A 203 -1.16 -5.09 -20.23
C GLU A 203 -1.19 -5.27 -18.71
N THR A 204 -0.13 -4.82 -18.02
CA THR A 204 -0.04 -4.85 -16.56
C THR A 204 -0.96 -3.81 -15.95
N ARG A 205 -0.95 -2.58 -16.49
CA ARG A 205 -1.77 -1.46 -16.04
C ARG A 205 -3.26 -1.74 -16.16
N ALA A 206 -3.69 -2.48 -17.19
CA ALA A 206 -5.09 -2.86 -17.37
C ALA A 206 -5.62 -3.87 -16.33
N ASN A 207 -4.74 -4.51 -15.54
CA ASN A 207 -5.11 -5.52 -14.55
C ASN A 207 -4.56 -5.22 -13.15
N ILE A 208 -3.99 -4.03 -12.94
CA ILE A 208 -3.36 -3.67 -11.67
C ILE A 208 -4.43 -3.27 -10.66
N ASN A 209 -4.24 -3.67 -9.40
CA ASN A 209 -5.02 -3.16 -8.29
C ASN A 209 -4.34 -1.90 -7.74
N VAL A 210 -5.10 -0.84 -7.48
CA VAL A 210 -4.59 0.38 -6.83
C VAL A 210 -5.26 0.58 -5.48
N ALA A 211 -4.47 0.82 -4.44
CA ALA A 211 -4.94 1.12 -3.10
C ALA A 211 -4.37 2.45 -2.61
N GLU A 212 -5.25 3.40 -2.27
CA GLU A 212 -4.86 4.71 -1.77
C GLU A 212 -5.21 4.88 -0.28
N PHE A 213 -4.21 5.29 0.48
CA PHE A 213 -4.35 5.66 1.89
C PHE A 213 -4.13 7.16 2.02
N SER A 214 -5.20 7.89 2.32
CA SER A 214 -5.19 9.35 2.40
C SER A 214 -5.94 9.85 3.62
N ALA A 215 -5.31 10.71 4.43
CA ALA A 215 -5.92 11.27 5.64
C ALA A 215 -7.09 12.23 5.36
N THR A 216 -7.20 12.71 4.12
CA THR A 216 -8.22 13.67 3.68
C THR A 216 -8.74 13.32 2.29
N PHE A 217 -9.98 13.73 1.99
CA PHE A 217 -10.57 13.65 0.65
C PHE A 217 -11.13 15.02 0.28
N ALA A 218 -11.18 15.34 -1.02
CA ALA A 218 -11.80 16.56 -1.49
C ALA A 218 -13.33 16.44 -1.35
N GLU A 219 -13.89 17.12 -0.37
CA GLU A 219 -15.33 17.18 -0.15
C GLU A 219 -15.94 18.40 -0.84
N GLY A 220 -16.96 18.18 -1.66
CA GLY A 220 -17.89 19.22 -2.08
C GLY A 220 -19.32 18.67 -1.92
N SER A 221 -20.19 19.40 -1.23
CA SER A 221 -21.62 19.07 -1.13
C SER A 221 -21.93 17.61 -0.75
N ASP A 222 -21.37 17.10 0.36
CA ASP A 222 -21.59 15.75 0.89
C ASP A 222 -21.24 14.59 -0.07
N GLU A 223 -20.51 14.87 -1.16
CA GLU A 223 -20.03 13.87 -2.11
C GLU A 223 -18.49 13.87 -2.15
N VAL A 224 -17.92 12.65 -2.19
CA VAL A 224 -16.49 12.44 -2.41
C VAL A 224 -16.23 12.48 -3.91
N TYR A 225 -15.42 13.43 -4.36
CA TYR A 225 -15.01 13.52 -5.77
C TYR A 225 -13.64 12.89 -5.96
N LEU A 226 -13.57 11.97 -6.93
CA LEU A 226 -12.31 11.47 -7.46
C LEU A 226 -11.64 12.56 -8.30
N THR A 227 -10.36 12.81 -8.05
CA THR A 227 -9.52 13.68 -8.90
C THR A 227 -9.36 13.09 -10.31
N GLU A 228 -8.81 13.86 -11.25
CA GLU A 228 -8.49 13.32 -12.58
C GLU A 228 -7.50 12.16 -12.50
N LEU A 229 -6.51 12.26 -11.60
CA LEU A 229 -5.53 11.19 -11.38
C LEU A 229 -6.18 9.96 -10.74
N ASP A 230 -7.07 10.14 -9.76
CA ASP A 230 -7.81 9.03 -9.15
C ASP A 230 -8.60 8.26 -10.21
N ARG A 231 -9.24 8.98 -11.15
CA ARG A 231 -9.97 8.34 -12.27
C ARG A 231 -9.06 7.66 -13.28
N GLU A 232 -7.79 8.02 -13.35
CA GLU A 232 -6.79 7.32 -14.17
C GLU A 232 -6.28 6.06 -13.47
N LEU A 233 -6.07 6.15 -12.15
CA LEU A 233 -5.55 5.06 -11.34
C LEU A 233 -6.57 3.95 -11.08
N PHE A 234 -7.85 4.28 -10.94
CA PHE A 234 -8.93 3.33 -10.61
C PHE A 234 -9.72 2.82 -11.84
N GLN A 235 -9.12 2.84 -13.04
CA GLN A 235 -9.77 2.35 -14.27
C GLN A 235 -9.93 0.84 -14.31
#